data_AF-A0A7K3FYX5-F1
#
_entry.id   AF-A0A7K3FYX5-F1
#
_cell.length_a   1.000
_cell.length_b   1.000
_cell.length_c   1.000
_cell.angle_alpha   90.00
_cell.angle_beta   90.00
_cell.angle_gamma   90.00
#
_symmetry.space_group_name_H-M   'P 1'
#
loop_
_entity.id
_entity.type
_entity.pdbx_description
1 polymer ?
#
loop_
_entity_poly.entity_id
_entity_poly.type
_entity_poly.pdbx_seq_one_letter_code
_entity_poly.pdbx_strand_id
1 'polypeptide(L)' 'PALAAVGPVPRRVAALMRPAPVGRAWPPVCTAAGLAAWGAAFGTTVSALSSANSAVTLYLVLHTATTSV' A
#
# COMPACT_ATOMS: atom_id res chain seq x y z
N PRO A 1 -10.65 4.25 -42.97
CA PRO A 1 -9.42 3.60 -43.49
C PRO A 1 -8.23 3.87 -42.55
N ALA A 2 -7.59 2.93 -41.87
CA ALA A 2 -7.37 1.51 -42.13
C ALA A 2 -7.75 0.65 -40.91
N LEU A 3 -8.48 -0.44 -41.16
CA LEU A 3 -8.70 -1.52 -40.21
C LEU A 3 -7.74 -2.65 -40.62
N ALA A 4 -6.62 -2.81 -39.91
CA ALA A 4 -5.66 -3.89 -40.16
C ALA A 4 -4.84 -4.10 -38.88
N ALA A 5 -4.82 -5.25 -38.21
CA ALA A 5 -5.43 -6.54 -38.46
C ALA A 5 -5.64 -7.22 -37.10
N VAL A 6 -6.55 -8.19 -37.06
CA VAL A 6 -6.58 -9.24 -36.04
C VAL A 6 -5.21 -9.95 -36.08
N GLY A 7 -4.25 -9.45 -35.30
CA GLY A 7 -2.86 -9.87 -35.29
C GLY A 7 -2.29 -9.78 -33.87
N PRO A 8 -1.34 -10.66 -33.48
CA PRO A 8 -0.99 -10.92 -32.09
C PRO A 8 -0.70 -9.64 -31.31
N VAL A 9 -1.40 -9.46 -30.17
CA VAL A 9 -1.22 -8.30 -29.27
C VAL A 9 0.27 -8.03 -29.06
N PRO A 10 0.73 -6.77 -29.17
CA PRO A 10 2.14 -6.43 -28.94
C PRO A 10 2.58 -7.02 -27.60
N ARG A 11 3.62 -7.85 -27.63
CA ARG A 11 4.02 -8.72 -26.49
C ARG A 11 4.17 -7.96 -25.17
N ARG A 12 4.45 -6.66 -25.19
CA ARG A 12 4.54 -5.80 -24.01
C ARG A 12 3.16 -5.47 -23.41
N VAL A 13 2.17 -5.16 -24.24
CA VAL A 13 0.78 -4.97 -23.79
C VAL A 13 0.17 -6.31 -23.38
N ALA A 14 0.49 -7.40 -24.09
CA ALA A 14 0.14 -8.75 -23.67
C ALA A 14 0.80 -9.14 -22.33
N ALA A 15 1.99 -8.62 -22.02
CA ALA A 15 2.66 -8.82 -20.73
C ALA A 15 2.07 -7.93 -19.62
N LEU A 16 1.53 -6.75 -19.94
CA LEU A 16 0.80 -5.89 -19.00
C LEU A 16 -0.63 -6.42 -18.72
N MET A 17 -1.23 -7.11 -19.70
CA MET A 17 -2.54 -7.78 -19.58
C MET A 17 -2.45 -9.22 -19.07
N ARG A 18 -1.26 -9.84 -19.08
CA ARG A 18 -1.05 -11.12 -18.43
C ARG A 18 -1.09 -10.84 -16.91
N PRO A 19 -2.01 -11.47 -16.17
CA PRO A 19 -2.20 -11.22 -14.74
C PRO A 19 -0.85 -11.15 -14.03
N ALA A 20 -0.65 -10.06 -13.28
CA ALA A 20 0.55 -9.87 -12.47
C ALA A 20 0.85 -11.20 -11.76
N PRO A 21 2.09 -11.71 -11.83
CA PRO A 21 2.44 -13.03 -11.33
C PRO A 21 1.86 -13.14 -9.94
N VAL A 22 0.93 -14.10 -9.78
CA VAL A 22 0.20 -14.34 -8.54
C VAL A 22 1.19 -14.23 -7.40
N GLY A 23 1.11 -13.09 -6.70
CA GLY A 23 2.04 -12.74 -5.66
C GLY A 23 1.88 -13.81 -4.61
N ARG A 24 2.83 -14.75 -4.57
CA ARG A 24 2.97 -15.64 -3.44
C ARG A 24 2.97 -14.72 -2.23
N ALA A 25 2.00 -14.93 -1.34
CA ALA A 25 1.42 -13.92 -0.44
C ALA A 25 2.42 -13.11 0.41
N TRP A 26 3.70 -13.48 0.43
CA TRP A 26 4.75 -12.61 0.94
C TRP A 26 6.14 -13.00 0.44
N PRO A 27 6.99 -12.03 0.03
CA PRO A 27 8.41 -12.30 -0.20
C PRO A 27 9.09 -12.67 1.14
N PRO A 28 9.83 -13.79 1.23
CA PRO A 28 10.51 -14.18 2.45
C PRO A 28 11.54 -13.12 2.87
N VAL A 29 11.60 -12.85 4.18
CA VAL A 29 12.51 -11.86 4.83
C VAL A 29 13.98 -12.03 4.47
N CYS A 30 14.40 -13.23 4.06
CA CYS A 30 15.77 -13.53 3.67
C CYS A 30 16.16 -12.99 2.28
N THR A 31 15.29 -12.24 1.61
CA THR A 31 15.58 -11.59 0.33
C THR A 31 15.48 -10.06 0.46
N ALA A 32 16.26 -9.31 -0.33
CA ALA A 32 16.21 -7.84 -0.33
C ALA A 32 14.78 -7.29 -0.56
N ALA A 33 14.00 -7.96 -1.40
CA ALA A 33 12.59 -7.64 -1.64
C ALA A 33 11.71 -7.86 -0.39
N GLY A 34 12.01 -8.88 0.43
CA GLY A 34 11.33 -9.14 1.70
C GLY A 34 11.59 -8.05 2.74
N LEU A 35 12.84 -7.62 2.91
CA LEU A 35 13.19 -6.52 3.82
C LEU A 35 12.53 -5.20 3.41
N ALA A 36 12.50 -4.88 2.11
CA ALA A 36 11.84 -3.67 1.62
C ALA A 36 10.32 -3.71 1.87
N ALA A 37 9.66 -4.84 1.62
CA ALA A 37 8.24 -5.01 1.87
C ALA A 37 7.89 -4.90 3.37
N TRP A 38 8.71 -5.50 4.23
CA TRP A 38 8.55 -5.38 5.68
C TRP A 38 8.79 -3.96 6.19
N GLY A 39 9.82 -3.28 5.69
CA GLY A 39 10.09 -1.88 6.05
C GLY A 39 8.91 -0.97 5.68
N ALA A 40 8.33 -1.16 4.49
CA ALA A 40 7.14 -0.41 4.06
C ALA A 40 5.90 -0.73 4.91
N ALA A 41 5.71 -2.00 5.30
CA ALA A 41 4.62 -2.41 6.17
C ALA A 41 4.75 -1.78 7.57
N PHE A 42 5.95 -1.83 8.16
CA PHE A 42 6.25 -1.17 9.42
C PHE A 42 6.07 0.34 9.34
N GLY A 43 6.53 0.98 8.26
CA GLY A 43 6.33 2.41 8.05
C GLY A 43 4.86 2.80 8.06
N THR A 44 4.01 2.06 7.33
CA THR A 44 2.56 2.28 7.30
C THR A 44 1.92 2.11 8.69
N THR A 45 2.31 1.08 9.45
CA THR A 45 1.77 0.85 10.80
C THR A 45 2.17 1.96 11.76
N VAL A 46 3.42 2.42 11.71
CA VAL A 46 3.89 3.53 12.54
C VAL A 46 3.18 4.84 12.20
N SER A 47 2.96 5.16 10.92
CA SER A 47 2.17 6.34 10.53
C SER A 47 0.72 6.26 11.03
N ALA A 48 0.08 5.09 10.96
CA ALA A 48 -1.26 4.88 11.49
C ALA A 48 -1.31 5.06 13.03
N LEU A 49 -0.33 4.50 13.75
CA LEU A 49 -0.19 4.66 15.20
C LEU A 49 0.05 6.12 15.59
N SER A 50 0.89 6.84 14.85
CA SER A 50 1.14 8.28 15.09
C SER A 50 -0.13 9.10 14.91
N SER A 51 -0.93 8.81 13.88
CA SER A 51 -2.23 9.46 13.66
C SER A 51 -3.19 9.17 14.81
N ALA A 52 -3.27 7.92 15.26
CA ALA A 52 -4.07 7.53 16.41
C ALA A 52 -3.61 8.25 17.69
N ASN A 53 -2.30 8.36 17.94
CA ASN A 53 -1.78 9.05 19.11
C ASN A 53 -2.10 10.56 19.10
N SER A 54 -2.01 11.20 17.93
CA SER A 54 -2.43 12.60 17.77
C SER A 54 -3.92 12.78 18.02
N ALA A 55 -4.76 11.86 17.53
CA ALA A 55 -6.20 11.88 17.76
C ALA A 55 -6.54 11.70 19.23
N VAL A 56 -5.88 10.77 19.94
CA VAL A 56 -6.05 10.57 21.38
C VAL A 56 -5.65 11.81 22.16
N THR A 57 -4.52 12.44 21.81
CA THR A 57 -4.06 13.67 22.47
C THR A 57 -5.08 14.80 22.30
N LEU A 58 -5.57 15.01 21.08
CA LEU A 58 -6.57 16.05 20.78
C LEU A 58 -7.90 15.78 21.50
N TYR A 59 -8.33 14.52 21.50
CA TYR A 59 -9.53 14.09 22.22
C TYR A 59 -9.41 14.35 23.72
N LEU A 60 -8.29 14.00 24.34
CA LEU A 60 -8.04 14.25 25.76
C LEU A 60 -8.08 15.75 26.07
N VAL A 61 -7.41 16.58 25.27
CA VAL A 61 -7.44 18.04 25.43
C VAL A 61 -8.87 18.58 25.34
N LEU A 62 -9.62 18.19 24.32
CA LEU A 62 -11.01 18.63 24.16
C LEU A 62 -11.90 18.16 25.33
N HIS A 63 -11.73 16.92 25.77
CA HIS A 63 -12.47 16.36 26.89
C HIS A 63 -12.17 17.15 28.18
N THR A 64 -10.90 17.39 28.49
CA THR A 64 -10.50 18.17 29.66
C THR A 64 -11.04 19.60 29.62
N ALA A 65 -11.01 20.27 28.45
CA ALA A 65 -11.58 21.61 28.28
C ALA A 65 -13.11 21.61 28.49
N THR A 66 -13.80 20.59 27.99
CA THR A 66 -15.26 20.44 28.12
C THR A 66 -15.68 20.15 29.55
N THR A 67 -14.88 19.37 30.30
CA THR A 67 -15.17 19.05 31.70
C THR A 67 -14.76 20.18 32.66
N SER A 68 -13.96 21.15 32.20
CA SER A 68 -13.53 22.29 33.03
C SER A 68 -14.50 23.46 33.09
N VAL A 69 -15.61 23.42 32.34
CA VAL A 69 -16.73 24.38 32.38
C VAL A 69 -17.90 23.81 33.17
#